data_AF-A0A2A4J5M4-F1
#
_entry.id   AF-A0A2A4J5M4-F1
#
_cell.length_a   1.000
_cell.length_b   1.000
_cell.length_c   1.000
_cell.angle_alpha   90.00
_cell.angle_beta   90.00
_cell.angle_gamma   90.00
#
_symmetry.space_group_name_H-M   'P 1'
#
loop_
_entity.id
_entity.type
_entity.pdbx_description
1 polymer ?
#
loop_
_entity_poly.entity_id
_entity_poly.type
_entity_poly.pdbx_seq_one_letter_code
_entity_poly.pdbx_strand_id
1 'polypeptide(L)'
;MAAGVTLLDAVELNWDFNGCFSLPQQIGLFDERPQSWNNAMSVYMVSSVEGHVVTNVSLGHGTLPAGWEAGVGSKGPHCLWPWAGAGDYNEIHAYNCLKIQPTWMEDVGSKINKLRIGDLALAGTHNAGAWKFNTEISSVSRDSFVLCQDRSIWGQLVHGIRYFDFRIAYYEFYQNVEDRYWLNHNLIRVRPLVPLLKEIRAFLDATNEVIFLDAHHFPLGFYQPDGAPIREVHAGLLEIVQRELGPHLAPANEFGTGVGTKGPTLQTLIDADKRLLFSYVDNSIVLQNSWLWPILPHLWANTNSPTELFQYLDGAIAASPQPTARSPLFSAMAQTTPSVLDILFLRGSLRENADDVNRNVSARLASRWRTRANIISTDFFLGNDVVDLSIMISVERASRL
;
A
#
# COMPACT_ATOMS: atom_id res chain seq x y z
N MET A 1 6.72 -34.77 -9.97
CA MET A 1 5.83 -34.03 -10.90
C MET A 1 5.25 -32.88 -10.09
N ALA A 2 5.84 -31.69 -10.19
CA ALA A 2 5.27 -30.51 -9.55
C ALA A 2 4.00 -30.17 -10.33
N ALA A 3 2.84 -30.33 -9.69
CA ALA A 3 1.61 -29.74 -10.20
C ALA A 3 1.88 -28.24 -10.26
N GLY A 4 1.95 -27.68 -11.46
CA GLY A 4 2.07 -26.25 -11.64
C GLY A 4 0.81 -25.62 -11.07
N VAL A 5 0.92 -25.01 -9.89
CA VAL A 5 -0.14 -24.17 -9.34
C VAL A 5 -0.27 -23.02 -10.33
N THR A 6 -1.36 -23.03 -11.08
CA THR A 6 -1.67 -21.94 -12.01
C THR A 6 -2.31 -20.86 -11.16
N LEU A 7 -1.58 -19.77 -10.90
CA LEU A 7 -2.15 -18.61 -10.20
C LEU A 7 -3.36 -18.13 -11.01
N LEU A 8 -4.52 -18.11 -10.35
CA LEU A 8 -5.76 -17.69 -10.97
C LEU A 8 -5.75 -16.15 -11.07
N ASP A 9 -5.70 -15.63 -12.29
CA ASP A 9 -5.97 -14.22 -12.57
C ASP A 9 -7.47 -14.07 -12.82
N ALA A 10 -8.20 -13.69 -11.78
CA ALA A 10 -9.63 -13.52 -11.82
C ALA A 10 -10.07 -12.29 -11.01
N VAL A 11 -11.07 -11.60 -11.54
CA VAL A 11 -11.82 -10.58 -10.85
C VAL A 11 -12.72 -11.28 -9.84
N GLU A 12 -12.79 -10.67 -8.67
CA GLU A 12 -13.63 -11.11 -7.59
C GLU A 12 -14.64 -10.04 -7.20
N LEU A 13 -15.89 -10.45 -7.07
CA LEU A 13 -16.92 -9.60 -6.48
C LEU A 13 -17.02 -9.94 -5.00
N ASN A 14 -16.77 -8.95 -4.15
CA ASN A 14 -16.96 -9.03 -2.70
C ASN A 14 -18.17 -8.17 -2.31
N TRP A 15 -18.95 -8.62 -1.33
CA TRP A 15 -20.03 -7.82 -0.77
C TRP A 15 -20.10 -7.92 0.73
N ASP A 16 -20.46 -6.79 1.34
CA ASP A 16 -20.89 -6.66 2.71
C ASP A 16 -22.12 -5.74 2.71
N PHE A 17 -23.29 -6.34 2.90
CA PHE A 17 -24.57 -5.64 2.92
C PHE A 17 -25.06 -5.41 4.37
N ASN A 18 -24.17 -5.48 5.37
CA ASN A 18 -24.53 -5.11 6.73
C ASN A 18 -24.99 -3.64 6.75
N GLY A 19 -26.17 -3.42 7.33
CA GLY A 19 -26.78 -2.08 7.40
C GLY A 19 -27.56 -1.68 6.15
N CYS A 20 -27.61 -2.49 5.10
CA CYS A 20 -28.57 -2.29 4.01
C CYS A 20 -30.00 -2.60 4.50
N PHE A 21 -30.99 -1.83 4.02
CA PHE A 21 -32.40 -2.01 4.38
C PHE A 21 -32.96 -3.36 3.90
N SER A 22 -32.49 -3.82 2.73
CA SER A 22 -32.87 -5.09 2.12
C SER A 22 -31.64 -5.73 1.50
N LEU A 23 -31.54 -7.06 1.61
CA LEU A 23 -30.49 -7.84 0.98
C LEU A 23 -30.72 -7.89 -0.54
N PRO A 24 -29.76 -7.44 -1.37
CA PRO A 24 -29.81 -7.67 -2.82
C PRO A 24 -29.95 -9.17 -3.12
N GLN A 25 -30.69 -9.51 -4.17
CA GLN A 25 -30.91 -10.90 -4.57
C GLN A 25 -29.79 -11.40 -5.50
N GLN A 26 -29.14 -10.48 -6.21
CA GLN A 26 -28.08 -10.80 -7.15
C GLN A 26 -27.02 -9.70 -7.21
N ILE A 27 -25.82 -10.11 -7.60
CA ILE A 27 -24.66 -9.27 -7.87
C ILE A 27 -24.09 -9.64 -9.24
N GLY A 28 -23.64 -8.65 -10.01
CA GLY A 28 -23.11 -8.88 -11.35
C GLY A 28 -21.87 -8.06 -11.66
N LEU A 29 -21.12 -8.57 -12.63
CA LEU A 29 -19.97 -7.90 -13.23
C LEU A 29 -20.41 -7.22 -14.53
N PHE A 30 -19.93 -6.02 -14.77
CA PHE A 30 -20.27 -5.20 -15.92
C PHE A 30 -18.99 -4.61 -16.55
N ASP A 31 -19.02 -4.42 -17.86
CA ASP A 31 -17.95 -3.75 -18.60
C ASP A 31 -18.01 -2.23 -18.48
N GLU A 32 -19.19 -1.68 -18.25
CA GLU A 32 -19.44 -0.27 -18.01
C GLU A 32 -20.35 -0.04 -16.79
N ARG A 33 -20.64 1.23 -16.49
CA ARG A 33 -21.50 1.58 -15.36
C ARG A 33 -22.85 0.84 -15.47
N PRO A 34 -23.26 0.06 -14.45
CA PRO A 34 -24.46 -0.76 -14.56
C PRO A 34 -25.72 0.08 -14.74
N GLN A 35 -26.48 -0.17 -15.82
CA GLN A 35 -27.79 0.46 -16.08
C GLN A 35 -28.96 -0.53 -16.03
N SER A 36 -28.71 -1.78 -16.43
CA SER A 36 -29.68 -2.86 -16.44
C SER A 36 -28.94 -4.21 -16.38
N TRP A 37 -29.57 -5.24 -15.80
CA TRP A 37 -29.05 -6.61 -15.77
C TRP A 37 -28.80 -7.21 -17.16
N ASN A 38 -29.47 -6.70 -18.20
CA ASN A 38 -29.22 -7.12 -19.59
C ASN A 38 -27.80 -6.82 -20.07
N ASN A 39 -27.10 -5.87 -19.43
CA ASN A 39 -25.73 -5.49 -19.74
C ASN A 39 -24.71 -6.20 -18.83
N ALA A 40 -25.14 -7.12 -17.96
CA ALA A 40 -24.23 -7.83 -17.08
C ALA A 40 -23.42 -8.87 -17.88
N MET A 41 -22.10 -8.86 -17.69
CA MET A 41 -21.20 -9.90 -18.21
C MET A 41 -21.40 -11.23 -17.50
N SER A 42 -21.65 -11.16 -16.20
CA SER A 42 -21.98 -12.30 -15.35
C SER A 42 -22.85 -11.86 -14.18
N VAL A 43 -23.72 -12.75 -13.71
CA VAL A 43 -24.64 -12.50 -12.59
C VAL A 43 -24.61 -13.70 -11.65
N TYR A 44 -24.61 -13.43 -10.35
CA TYR A 44 -24.51 -14.41 -9.28
C TYR A 44 -25.57 -14.13 -8.23
N MET A 45 -26.14 -15.21 -7.68
CA MET A 45 -27.13 -15.12 -6.61
C MET A 45 -26.46 -14.74 -5.29
N VAL A 46 -27.07 -13.79 -4.58
CA VAL A 46 -26.67 -13.39 -3.23
C VAL A 46 -27.55 -14.14 -2.23
N SER A 47 -26.94 -14.98 -1.41
CA SER A 47 -27.64 -15.81 -0.41
C SER A 47 -27.30 -15.43 1.03
N SER A 48 -26.36 -14.50 1.22
CA SER A 48 -25.84 -14.07 2.52
C SER A 48 -25.55 -12.58 2.53
N VAL A 49 -25.59 -11.98 3.72
CA VAL A 49 -25.30 -10.55 3.94
C VAL A 49 -23.87 -10.19 3.55
N GLU A 50 -22.94 -11.08 3.83
CA GLU A 50 -21.53 -10.98 3.43
C GLU A 50 -21.18 -12.16 2.54
N GLY A 51 -20.30 -11.95 1.56
CA GLY A 51 -19.83 -13.04 0.71
C GLY A 51 -18.95 -12.56 -0.43
N HIS A 52 -18.53 -13.52 -1.23
CA HIS A 52 -17.74 -13.26 -2.42
C HIS A 52 -18.04 -14.28 -3.51
N VAL A 53 -17.68 -13.94 -4.74
CA VAL A 53 -17.63 -14.88 -5.86
C VAL A 53 -16.44 -14.58 -6.77
N VAL A 54 -15.65 -15.60 -7.04
CA VAL A 54 -14.55 -15.55 -8.00
C VAL A 54 -15.11 -15.77 -9.40
N THR A 55 -14.87 -14.83 -10.30
CA THR A 55 -15.33 -14.92 -11.69
C THR A 55 -14.33 -15.70 -12.56
N ASN A 56 -14.69 -15.95 -13.82
CA ASN A 56 -13.74 -16.44 -14.83
C ASN A 56 -13.12 -15.31 -15.67
N VAL A 57 -13.30 -14.05 -15.26
CA VAL A 57 -12.86 -12.86 -15.98
C VAL A 57 -11.55 -12.38 -15.38
N SER A 58 -10.48 -12.28 -16.17
CA SER A 58 -9.20 -11.69 -15.74
C SER A 58 -9.26 -10.16 -15.83
N LEU A 59 -8.65 -9.45 -14.88
CA LEU A 59 -8.48 -7.98 -14.95
C LEU A 59 -7.54 -7.57 -16.11
N GLY A 60 -6.70 -8.50 -16.56
CA GLY A 60 -5.67 -8.25 -17.55
C GLY A 60 -4.62 -7.25 -17.10
N HIS A 61 -3.92 -6.66 -18.07
CA HIS A 61 -2.86 -5.69 -17.78
C HIS A 61 -3.38 -4.41 -17.10
N GLY A 62 -4.64 -4.04 -17.33
CA GLY A 62 -5.30 -2.87 -16.76
C GLY A 62 -4.64 -1.55 -17.16
N THR A 63 -5.29 -0.73 -17.99
CA THR A 63 -4.79 0.62 -18.34
C THR A 63 -5.30 1.65 -17.35
N LEU A 64 -4.43 2.57 -16.91
CA LEU A 64 -4.83 3.68 -16.05
C LEU A 64 -5.67 4.71 -16.85
N PRO A 65 -6.92 4.99 -16.45
CA PRO A 65 -7.80 5.86 -17.21
C PRO A 65 -7.41 7.33 -17.05
N ALA A 66 -8.17 8.21 -17.71
CA ALA A 66 -8.12 9.65 -17.46
C ALA A 66 -6.75 10.32 -17.69
N GLY A 67 -5.90 9.72 -18.53
CA GLY A 67 -4.57 10.23 -18.86
C GLY A 67 -3.45 9.77 -17.92
N TRP A 68 -3.78 9.07 -16.83
CA TRP A 68 -2.80 8.64 -15.82
C TRP A 68 -1.83 7.55 -16.29
N GLU A 69 -2.10 6.91 -17.43
CA GLU A 69 -1.19 5.94 -18.06
C GLU A 69 0.03 6.65 -18.69
N ALA A 70 -0.18 7.81 -19.30
CA ALA A 70 0.83 8.51 -20.10
C ALA A 70 1.53 9.65 -19.32
N GLY A 71 1.12 9.91 -18.08
CA GLY A 71 1.61 11.01 -17.26
C GLY A 71 0.50 11.54 -16.35
N VAL A 72 0.49 12.86 -16.13
CA VAL A 72 -0.50 13.50 -15.26
C VAL A 72 -1.88 13.47 -15.91
N GLY A 73 -2.83 12.79 -15.27
CA GLY A 73 -4.22 12.72 -15.71
C GLY A 73 -5.14 13.72 -15.03
N SER A 74 -6.45 13.61 -15.27
CA SER A 74 -7.43 14.45 -14.59
C SER A 74 -7.60 14.06 -13.12
N LYS A 75 -7.87 15.07 -12.28
CA LYS A 75 -8.11 14.89 -10.83
C LYS A 75 -9.39 14.10 -10.57
N GLY A 76 -9.54 13.62 -9.34
CA GLY A 76 -10.71 12.88 -8.88
C GLY A 76 -10.59 11.36 -9.05
N PRO A 77 -11.55 10.61 -8.49
CA PRO A 77 -11.64 9.18 -8.68
C PRO A 77 -12.09 8.85 -10.11
N HIS A 78 -11.42 7.89 -10.74
CA HIS A 78 -11.81 7.37 -12.06
C HIS A 78 -11.96 5.87 -12.02
N CYS A 79 -13.14 5.39 -12.43
CA CYS A 79 -13.39 3.97 -12.52
C CYS A 79 -12.51 3.32 -13.59
N LEU A 80 -11.89 2.23 -13.18
CA LEU A 80 -11.34 1.21 -14.06
C LEU A 80 -12.48 0.32 -14.55
N TRP A 81 -12.21 -0.41 -15.62
CA TRP A 81 -12.89 -1.68 -15.82
C TRP A 81 -12.34 -2.70 -14.82
N PRO A 82 -13.16 -3.58 -14.21
CA PRO A 82 -14.61 -3.73 -14.39
C PRO A 82 -15.46 -2.99 -13.33
N TRP A 83 -16.77 -2.96 -13.60
CA TRP A 83 -17.80 -2.48 -12.68
C TRP A 83 -18.54 -3.64 -12.01
N ALA A 84 -19.09 -3.38 -10.83
CA ALA A 84 -19.94 -4.29 -10.09
C ALA A 84 -21.31 -3.64 -9.83
N GLY A 85 -22.39 -4.40 -9.93
CA GLY A 85 -23.75 -3.96 -9.60
C GLY A 85 -24.48 -4.98 -8.73
N ALA A 86 -25.28 -4.52 -7.77
CA ALA A 86 -26.08 -5.36 -6.88
C ALA A 86 -27.52 -4.84 -6.80
N GLY A 87 -28.50 -5.75 -6.77
CA GLY A 87 -29.92 -5.38 -6.72
C GLY A 87 -30.86 -6.59 -6.73
N ASP A 88 -32.12 -6.35 -7.05
CA ASP A 88 -33.10 -7.42 -7.28
C ASP A 88 -33.10 -7.86 -8.75
N TYR A 89 -34.04 -8.72 -9.17
CA TYR A 89 -34.10 -9.21 -10.55
C TYR A 89 -34.43 -8.14 -11.61
N ASN A 90 -35.06 -7.04 -11.21
CA ASN A 90 -35.56 -6.00 -12.11
C ASN A 90 -34.71 -4.74 -12.08
N GLU A 91 -34.09 -4.43 -10.94
CA GLU A 91 -33.42 -3.16 -10.67
C GLU A 91 -32.06 -3.35 -10.01
N ILE A 92 -31.12 -2.48 -10.36
CA ILE A 92 -29.81 -2.37 -9.73
C ILE A 92 -29.89 -1.28 -8.67
N HIS A 93 -29.67 -1.64 -7.40
CA HIS A 93 -29.80 -0.73 -6.26
C HIS A 93 -28.48 -0.05 -5.90
N ALA A 94 -27.35 -0.73 -6.16
CA ALA A 94 -26.03 -0.25 -5.85
C ALA A 94 -25.05 -0.68 -6.95
N TYR A 95 -24.02 0.13 -7.17
CA TYR A 95 -22.90 -0.24 -8.03
C TYR A 95 -21.60 0.36 -7.50
N ASN A 96 -20.48 -0.27 -7.85
CA ASN A 96 -19.14 0.24 -7.58
C ASN A 96 -18.21 -0.19 -8.73
N CYS A 97 -16.95 0.23 -8.67
CA CYS A 97 -15.93 -0.12 -9.65
C CYS A 97 -14.58 -0.23 -8.93
N LEU A 98 -13.65 -1.01 -9.49
CA LEU A 98 -12.25 -0.74 -9.21
C LEU A 98 -11.93 0.66 -9.72
N LYS A 99 -11.13 1.44 -9.00
CA LYS A 99 -10.84 2.82 -9.41
C LYS A 99 -9.43 3.23 -9.08
N ILE A 100 -8.96 4.23 -9.83
CA ILE A 100 -7.80 5.01 -9.43
C ILE A 100 -8.28 6.21 -8.59
N GLN A 101 -7.48 6.59 -7.60
CA GLN A 101 -7.75 7.71 -6.70
C GLN A 101 -6.48 8.58 -6.56
N PRO A 102 -6.02 9.19 -7.66
CA PRO A 102 -4.69 9.81 -7.73
C PRO A 102 -4.57 11.08 -6.89
N THR A 103 -5.66 11.79 -6.64
CA THR A 103 -5.66 13.09 -5.95
C THR A 103 -6.55 13.09 -4.71
N TRP A 104 -6.80 11.94 -4.09
CA TRP A 104 -7.84 11.83 -3.07
C TRP A 104 -7.63 12.76 -1.87
N MET A 105 -6.38 12.98 -1.42
CA MET A 105 -6.12 13.89 -0.30
C MET A 105 -6.46 15.33 -0.67
N GLU A 106 -6.16 15.75 -1.90
CA GLU A 106 -6.58 17.04 -2.44
C GLU A 106 -8.11 17.12 -2.60
N ASP A 107 -8.72 16.10 -3.20
CA ASP A 107 -10.15 16.07 -3.54
C ASP A 107 -11.05 16.17 -2.29
N VAL A 108 -10.62 15.55 -1.18
CA VAL A 108 -11.31 15.65 0.12
C VAL A 108 -10.62 16.58 1.12
N GLY A 109 -9.65 17.38 0.67
CA GLY A 109 -8.79 18.20 1.52
C GLY A 109 -9.55 19.18 2.41
N SER A 110 -10.65 19.75 1.91
CA SER A 110 -11.52 20.64 2.69
C SER A 110 -12.11 19.98 3.95
N LYS A 111 -12.14 18.65 3.99
CA LYS A 111 -12.58 17.86 5.14
C LYS A 111 -11.39 17.40 5.97
N ILE A 112 -10.36 16.82 5.35
CA ILE A 112 -9.32 16.08 6.08
C ILE A 112 -8.12 16.93 6.52
N ASN A 113 -7.92 18.14 5.98
CA ASN A 113 -6.68 18.89 6.20
C ASN A 113 -6.39 19.22 7.68
N LYS A 114 -7.43 19.28 8.53
CA LYS A 114 -7.28 19.51 9.98
C LYS A 114 -6.81 18.27 10.75
N LEU A 115 -6.89 17.08 10.16
CA LEU A 115 -6.38 15.86 10.79
C LEU A 115 -4.86 15.92 10.91
N ARG A 116 -4.38 15.36 12.02
CA ARG A 116 -2.96 15.07 12.21
C ARG A 116 -2.61 13.77 11.50
N ILE A 117 -1.36 13.64 11.05
CA ILE A 117 -0.93 12.46 10.29
C ILE A 117 -1.10 11.14 11.06
N GLY A 118 -0.98 11.15 12.39
CA GLY A 118 -1.21 10.00 13.26
C GLY A 118 -2.68 9.67 13.53
N ASP A 119 -3.61 10.49 13.01
CA ASP A 119 -5.06 10.25 13.04
C ASP A 119 -5.62 9.88 11.66
N LEU A 120 -4.82 9.97 10.59
CA LEU A 120 -5.20 9.49 9.26
C LEU A 120 -5.33 7.96 9.24
N ALA A 121 -6.21 7.48 8.37
CA ALA A 121 -6.17 6.11 7.87
C ALA A 121 -5.54 6.14 6.47
N LEU A 122 -4.54 5.31 6.24
CA LEU A 122 -3.72 5.31 5.04
C LEU A 122 -3.59 3.89 4.49
N ALA A 123 -3.74 3.78 3.18
CA ALA A 123 -3.39 2.58 2.43
C ALA A 123 -1.88 2.56 2.14
N GLY A 124 -1.26 1.41 2.42
CA GLY A 124 0.15 1.16 2.23
C GLY A 124 0.43 -0.13 1.46
N THR A 125 1.65 -0.25 0.98
CA THR A 125 2.14 -1.45 0.26
C THR A 125 3.41 -1.97 0.90
N HIS A 126 3.38 -3.25 1.29
CA HIS A 126 4.56 -3.98 1.75
C HIS A 126 5.49 -4.28 0.56
N ASN A 127 6.80 -4.18 0.79
CA ASN A 127 7.84 -4.38 -0.24
C ASN A 127 7.45 -3.73 -1.58
N ALA A 128 7.14 -2.42 -1.54
CA ALA A 128 6.46 -1.72 -2.63
C ALA A 128 7.16 -1.83 -3.99
N GLY A 129 8.48 -2.03 -3.98
CA GLY A 129 9.33 -2.25 -5.16
C GLY A 129 9.10 -3.57 -5.91
N ALA A 130 8.44 -4.55 -5.29
CA ALA A 130 8.46 -5.94 -5.73
C ALA A 130 7.26 -6.30 -6.62
N TRP A 131 7.14 -5.67 -7.79
CA TRP A 131 6.21 -6.10 -8.85
C TRP A 131 6.94 -6.65 -10.07
N LYS A 132 6.22 -7.43 -10.90
CA LYS A 132 6.76 -8.20 -12.03
C LYS A 132 7.80 -7.43 -12.84
N PHE A 133 9.01 -7.99 -12.91
CA PHE A 133 10.18 -7.40 -13.56
C PHE A 133 10.97 -8.48 -14.28
N ASN A 134 11.50 -8.17 -15.46
CA ASN A 134 12.38 -9.08 -16.16
C ASN A 134 13.79 -8.94 -15.57
N THR A 135 14.35 -10.05 -15.09
CA THR A 135 15.78 -10.15 -14.74
C THR A 135 16.42 -11.32 -15.44
N GLU A 136 17.74 -11.30 -15.53
CA GLU A 136 18.58 -12.41 -16.02
C GLU A 136 18.30 -13.76 -15.33
N ILE A 137 17.69 -13.77 -14.14
CA ILE A 137 17.38 -14.97 -13.33
C ILE A 137 15.88 -15.07 -13.01
N SER A 138 15.00 -14.45 -13.81
CA SER A 138 13.54 -14.55 -13.59
C SER A 138 13.09 -15.99 -13.91
N SER A 139 12.63 -16.71 -12.88
CA SER A 139 11.91 -17.97 -13.01
C SER A 139 10.56 -17.84 -12.31
N VAL A 140 9.55 -18.54 -12.82
CA VAL A 140 8.20 -18.58 -12.22
C VAL A 140 8.28 -18.94 -10.73
N SER A 141 9.14 -19.89 -10.36
CA SER A 141 9.33 -20.31 -8.96
C SER A 141 9.91 -19.23 -8.05
N ARG A 142 10.80 -18.37 -8.56
CA ARG A 142 11.38 -17.27 -7.78
C ARG A 142 10.37 -16.15 -7.61
N ASP A 143 9.70 -15.79 -8.70
CA ASP A 143 8.77 -14.67 -8.72
C ASP A 143 7.56 -14.93 -7.77
N SER A 144 7.13 -16.19 -7.62
CA SER A 144 6.11 -16.60 -6.64
C SER A 144 6.43 -16.29 -5.17
N PHE A 145 7.71 -16.12 -4.81
CA PHE A 145 8.15 -15.84 -3.43
C PHE A 145 8.89 -14.50 -3.28
N VAL A 146 8.86 -13.66 -4.32
CA VAL A 146 9.53 -12.36 -4.36
C VAL A 146 8.56 -11.23 -4.62
N LEU A 147 7.59 -11.45 -5.51
CA LEU A 147 6.66 -10.40 -5.89
C LEU A 147 5.60 -10.21 -4.81
N CYS A 148 5.43 -8.96 -4.38
CA CYS A 148 4.45 -8.52 -3.41
C CYS A 148 3.41 -7.58 -4.02
N GLN A 149 3.63 -7.04 -5.23
CA GLN A 149 2.76 -6.05 -5.86
C GLN A 149 2.54 -6.33 -7.35
N ASP A 150 1.47 -5.77 -7.92
CA ASP A 150 1.14 -5.89 -9.37
C ASP A 150 1.32 -4.61 -10.17
N ARG A 151 1.63 -3.52 -9.48
CA ARG A 151 1.70 -2.18 -10.05
C ARG A 151 3.03 -1.55 -9.71
N SER A 152 3.52 -0.70 -10.61
CA SER A 152 4.67 0.17 -10.36
C SER A 152 4.41 1.14 -9.21
N ILE A 153 5.44 1.86 -8.78
CA ILE A 153 5.27 2.94 -7.79
C ILE A 153 4.30 3.99 -8.32
N TRP A 154 4.43 4.40 -9.59
CA TRP A 154 3.44 5.24 -10.26
C TRP A 154 2.02 4.65 -10.18
N GLY A 155 1.87 3.37 -10.54
CA GLY A 155 0.58 2.71 -10.48
C GLY A 155 0.01 2.68 -9.06
N GLN A 156 0.81 2.35 -8.05
CA GLN A 156 0.38 2.36 -6.64
C GLN A 156 -0.07 3.76 -6.19
N LEU A 157 0.70 4.80 -6.52
CA LEU A 157 0.36 6.20 -6.24
C LEU A 157 -0.98 6.60 -6.88
N VAL A 158 -1.14 6.32 -8.17
CA VAL A 158 -2.36 6.63 -8.93
C VAL A 158 -3.58 5.89 -8.38
N HIS A 159 -3.41 4.65 -7.93
CA HIS A 159 -4.51 3.91 -7.30
C HIS A 159 -4.89 4.44 -5.91
N GLY A 160 -4.05 5.25 -5.27
CA GLY A 160 -4.36 5.90 -3.98
C GLY A 160 -3.47 5.48 -2.81
N ILE A 161 -2.44 4.66 -3.04
CA ILE A 161 -1.43 4.32 -2.03
C ILE A 161 -0.65 5.57 -1.64
N ARG A 162 -0.46 5.79 -0.34
CA ARG A 162 0.29 6.94 0.19
C ARG A 162 1.44 6.53 1.11
N TYR A 163 1.53 5.25 1.46
CA TYR A 163 2.64 4.69 2.23
C TYR A 163 3.40 3.61 1.48
N PHE A 164 4.74 3.73 1.47
CA PHE A 164 5.62 2.81 0.74
C PHE A 164 6.70 2.23 1.66
N ASP A 165 6.68 0.92 1.83
CA ASP A 165 7.72 0.16 2.51
C ASP A 165 8.87 -0.16 1.54
N PHE A 166 9.98 0.57 1.67
CA PHE A 166 11.19 0.38 0.86
C PHE A 166 12.26 -0.38 1.65
N ARG A 167 12.67 -1.52 1.10
CA ARG A 167 13.80 -2.31 1.61
C ARG A 167 15.00 -2.07 0.70
N ILE A 168 15.96 -1.27 1.15
CA ILE A 168 17.01 -0.73 0.27
C ILE A 168 18.32 -1.49 0.48
N ALA A 169 18.87 -2.06 -0.58
CA ALA A 169 20.17 -2.71 -0.59
C ALA A 169 21.21 -1.84 -1.30
N TYR A 170 22.47 -2.05 -0.94
CA TYR A 170 23.63 -1.44 -1.56
C TYR A 170 24.58 -2.49 -2.15
N TYR A 171 25.01 -2.27 -3.39
CA TYR A 171 25.83 -3.19 -4.19
C TYR A 171 27.10 -2.49 -4.71
N GLU A 172 28.20 -2.61 -3.96
CA GLU A 172 29.49 -1.93 -4.25
C GLU A 172 30.07 -2.23 -5.64
N PHE A 173 29.73 -3.37 -6.25
CA PHE A 173 30.29 -3.77 -7.55
C PHE A 173 29.80 -2.92 -8.74
N TYR A 174 28.77 -2.10 -8.58
CA TYR A 174 28.36 -1.16 -9.63
C TYR A 174 29.30 0.04 -9.71
N GLN A 175 29.74 0.38 -10.92
CA GLN A 175 30.69 1.47 -11.12
C GLN A 175 30.10 2.83 -10.76
N ASN A 176 28.89 3.14 -11.24
CA ASN A 176 28.20 4.38 -10.91
C ASN A 176 27.56 4.26 -9.52
N VAL A 177 27.73 5.29 -8.69
CA VAL A 177 27.18 5.32 -7.32
C VAL A 177 25.66 5.16 -7.31
N GLU A 178 24.97 5.78 -8.26
CA GLU A 178 23.50 5.70 -8.37
C GLU A 178 22.99 4.28 -8.66
N ASP A 179 23.76 3.49 -9.40
CA ASP A 179 23.41 2.12 -9.74
C ASP A 179 23.65 1.15 -8.57
N ARG A 180 24.26 1.61 -7.47
CA ARG A 180 24.54 0.79 -6.29
C ARG A 180 23.31 0.60 -5.41
N TYR A 181 22.30 1.47 -5.48
CA TYR A 181 21.12 1.42 -4.60
C TYR A 181 19.92 0.75 -5.26
N TRP A 182 19.39 -0.28 -4.62
CA TRP A 182 18.31 -1.10 -5.15
C TRP A 182 17.24 -1.36 -4.11
N LEU A 183 16.00 -1.54 -4.56
CA LEU A 183 14.97 -2.20 -3.77
C LEU A 183 15.17 -3.70 -3.84
N ASN A 184 15.03 -4.34 -2.68
CA ASN A 184 15.17 -5.76 -2.48
C ASN A 184 13.93 -6.38 -1.85
N HIS A 185 13.75 -7.68 -2.08
CA HIS A 185 12.91 -8.52 -1.23
C HIS A 185 13.83 -9.51 -0.51
N ASN A 186 14.10 -9.27 0.77
CA ASN A 186 15.19 -9.94 1.51
C ASN A 186 16.54 -9.77 0.78
N LEU A 187 17.23 -10.86 0.46
CA LEU A 187 18.51 -10.83 -0.26
C LEU A 187 18.35 -10.79 -1.78
N ILE A 188 17.12 -10.82 -2.29
CA ILE A 188 16.85 -10.85 -3.72
C ILE A 188 16.73 -9.42 -4.23
N ARG A 189 17.61 -9.07 -5.17
CA ARG A 189 17.63 -7.79 -5.85
C ARG A 189 16.43 -7.66 -6.77
N VAL A 190 15.70 -6.55 -6.66
CA VAL A 190 14.48 -6.32 -7.44
C VAL A 190 14.65 -5.19 -8.46
N ARG A 191 14.72 -3.93 -8.02
CA ARG A 191 14.73 -2.78 -8.94
C ARG A 191 15.72 -1.69 -8.54
N PRO A 192 16.31 -0.93 -9.48
CA PRO A 192 17.10 0.24 -9.14
C PRO A 192 16.25 1.27 -8.40
N LEU A 193 16.82 1.95 -7.40
CA LEU A 193 16.08 2.88 -6.55
C LEU A 193 15.75 4.21 -7.25
N VAL A 194 16.72 4.80 -7.95
CA VAL A 194 16.61 6.17 -8.48
C VAL A 194 15.40 6.39 -9.40
N PRO A 195 15.09 5.50 -10.37
CA PRO A 195 13.89 5.66 -11.19
C PRO A 195 12.59 5.75 -10.38
N LEU A 196 12.52 5.04 -9.25
CA LEU A 196 11.33 5.01 -8.40
C LEU A 196 11.16 6.29 -7.58
N LEU A 197 12.28 6.86 -7.12
CA LEU A 197 12.26 8.18 -6.48
C LEU A 197 11.81 9.26 -7.49
N LYS A 198 12.19 9.13 -8.77
CA LYS A 198 11.73 10.03 -9.84
C LYS A 198 10.23 9.88 -10.14
N GLU A 199 9.68 8.67 -10.09
CA GLU A 199 8.23 8.45 -10.18
C GLU A 199 7.48 9.15 -9.03
N ILE A 200 7.97 9.02 -7.79
CA ILE A 200 7.40 9.72 -6.63
C ILE A 200 7.51 11.24 -6.80
N ARG A 201 8.66 11.73 -7.28
CA ARG A 201 8.88 13.16 -7.55
C ARG A 201 7.86 13.70 -8.54
N ALA A 202 7.71 13.04 -9.69
CA ALA A 202 6.79 13.45 -10.74
C ALA A 202 5.34 13.49 -10.23
N PHE A 203 4.96 12.55 -9.37
CA PHE A 203 3.63 12.54 -8.76
C PHE A 203 3.42 13.70 -7.78
N LEU A 204 4.40 13.98 -6.91
CA LEU A 204 4.34 15.11 -5.98
C LEU A 204 4.35 16.46 -6.70
N ASP A 205 5.03 16.58 -7.84
CA ASP A 205 5.01 17.77 -8.70
C ASP A 205 3.64 18.04 -9.32
N ALA A 206 2.89 16.97 -9.58
CA ALA A 206 1.64 17.02 -10.30
C ALA A 206 0.40 17.14 -9.40
N THR A 207 0.54 16.88 -8.10
CA THR A 207 -0.58 16.71 -7.17
C THR A 207 -0.32 17.46 -5.87
N ASN A 208 -1.36 17.62 -5.03
CA ASN A 208 -1.22 18.13 -3.65
C ASN A 208 -1.24 17.00 -2.60
N GLU A 209 -0.89 15.78 -3.00
CA GLU A 209 -0.89 14.63 -2.11
C GLU A 209 0.30 14.63 -1.16
N VAL A 210 0.14 13.99 0.00
CA VAL A 210 1.20 13.76 0.98
C VAL A 210 1.62 12.29 0.95
N ILE A 211 2.93 12.04 0.79
CA ILE A 211 3.52 10.70 0.68
C ILE A 211 4.36 10.37 1.93
N PHE A 212 4.25 9.13 2.38
CA PHE A 212 4.98 8.56 3.51
C PHE A 212 5.91 7.46 2.97
N LEU A 213 7.18 7.78 2.85
CA LEU A 213 8.20 6.86 2.35
C LEU A 213 9.00 6.31 3.53
N ASP A 214 9.04 4.99 3.69
CA ASP A 214 9.75 4.33 4.79
C ASP A 214 10.94 3.54 4.25
N ALA A 215 12.16 4.01 4.52
CA ALA A 215 13.37 3.20 4.39
C ALA A 215 13.44 2.22 5.56
N HIS A 216 12.55 1.22 5.52
CA HIS A 216 12.23 0.38 6.65
C HIS A 216 13.35 -0.59 7.02
N HIS A 217 14.10 -1.06 6.04
CA HIS A 217 15.13 -2.07 6.27
C HIS A 217 16.23 -1.97 5.21
N PHE A 218 17.45 -2.30 5.63
CA PHE A 218 18.60 -2.37 4.75
C PHE A 218 19.16 -3.80 4.68
N PRO A 219 18.59 -4.67 3.83
CA PRO A 219 18.94 -6.09 3.84
C PRO A 219 20.38 -6.42 3.43
N LEU A 220 21.08 -5.51 2.76
CA LEU A 220 22.44 -5.74 2.28
C LEU A 220 23.22 -4.43 2.10
N GLY A 221 24.50 -4.42 2.50
CA GLY A 221 25.48 -3.41 2.11
C GLY A 221 25.49 -2.10 2.92
N PHE A 222 24.59 -1.95 3.91
CA PHE A 222 24.54 -0.77 4.78
C PHE A 222 25.27 -0.97 6.12
N TYR A 223 25.61 -2.21 6.48
CA TYR A 223 26.18 -2.56 7.77
C TYR A 223 27.48 -3.33 7.62
N GLN A 224 28.42 -3.06 8.51
CA GLN A 224 29.61 -3.88 8.74
C GLN A 224 29.20 -5.24 9.32
N PRO A 225 30.08 -6.26 9.29
CA PRO A 225 29.80 -7.57 9.89
C PRO A 225 29.46 -7.54 11.38
N ASP A 226 29.92 -6.52 12.11
CA ASP A 226 29.63 -6.29 13.53
C ASP A 226 28.30 -5.54 13.77
N GLY A 227 27.56 -5.20 12.71
CA GLY A 227 26.31 -4.46 12.76
C GLY A 227 26.46 -2.93 12.79
N ALA A 228 27.68 -2.39 12.79
CA ALA A 228 27.86 -0.94 12.72
C ALA A 228 27.45 -0.38 11.34
N PRO A 229 26.75 0.76 11.28
CA PRO A 229 26.35 1.36 10.00
C PRO A 229 27.56 1.87 9.22
N ILE A 230 27.59 1.56 7.92
CA ILE A 230 28.58 2.08 6.97
C ILE A 230 28.15 3.49 6.57
N ARG A 231 28.72 4.49 7.25
CA ARG A 231 28.25 5.87 7.19
C ARG A 231 28.25 6.45 5.78
N GLU A 232 29.22 6.08 4.97
CA GLU A 232 29.36 6.55 3.59
C GLU A 232 28.22 6.04 2.71
N VAL A 233 27.78 4.79 2.90
CA VAL A 233 26.65 4.20 2.17
C VAL A 233 25.34 4.84 2.57
N HIS A 234 25.13 5.08 3.87
CA HIS A 234 23.99 5.82 4.36
C HIS A 234 23.98 7.26 3.82
N ALA A 235 25.10 7.98 3.89
CA ALA A 235 25.22 9.34 3.39
C ALA A 235 24.90 9.44 1.89
N GLY A 236 25.40 8.51 1.07
CA GLY A 236 25.09 8.47 -0.35
C GLY A 236 23.61 8.22 -0.65
N LEU A 237 22.92 7.38 0.15
CA LEU A 237 21.46 7.22 0.01
C LEU A 237 20.74 8.53 0.34
N LEU A 238 21.13 9.20 1.43
CA LEU A 238 20.52 10.46 1.85
C LEU A 238 20.72 11.56 0.80
N GLU A 239 21.90 11.63 0.18
CA GLU A 239 22.19 12.56 -0.92
C GLU A 239 21.27 12.32 -2.12
N ILE A 240 21.10 11.05 -2.53
CA ILE A 240 20.19 10.69 -3.62
C ILE A 240 18.74 11.08 -3.28
N VAL A 241 18.27 10.78 -2.06
CA VAL A 241 16.91 11.14 -1.63
C VAL A 241 16.72 12.66 -1.61
N GLN A 242 17.68 13.41 -1.08
CA GLN A 242 17.63 14.87 -1.07
C GLN A 242 17.68 15.45 -2.49
N ARG A 243 18.46 14.87 -3.39
CA ARG A 243 18.51 15.29 -4.79
C ARG A 243 17.18 15.10 -5.51
N GLU A 244 16.60 13.91 -5.43
CA GLU A 244 15.40 13.58 -6.19
C GLU A 244 14.11 14.12 -5.54
N LEU A 245 14.04 14.12 -4.21
CA LEU A 245 12.81 14.41 -3.46
C LEU A 245 12.89 15.66 -2.58
N GLY A 246 14.07 16.28 -2.46
CA GLY A 246 14.36 17.42 -1.60
C GLY A 246 13.34 18.56 -1.58
N PRO A 247 12.84 19.03 -2.74
CA PRO A 247 11.91 20.15 -2.72
C PRO A 247 10.61 19.82 -1.98
N HIS A 248 10.20 18.55 -1.89
CA HIS A 248 8.99 18.10 -1.20
C HIS A 248 9.22 17.52 0.19
N LEU A 249 10.48 17.28 0.60
CA LEU A 249 10.78 16.69 1.92
C LEU A 249 10.28 17.58 3.05
N ALA A 250 9.47 17.01 3.95
CA ALA A 250 9.05 17.60 5.21
C ALA A 250 10.06 17.24 6.32
N PRO A 251 10.93 18.16 6.75
CA PRO A 251 11.97 17.84 7.74
C PRO A 251 11.37 17.60 9.13
N ALA A 252 11.74 16.50 9.79
CA ALA A 252 11.22 16.16 11.11
C ALA A 252 11.57 17.20 12.20
N ASN A 253 12.70 17.89 12.08
CA ASN A 253 13.08 19.00 12.97
C ASN A 253 12.20 20.26 12.83
N GLU A 254 11.46 20.39 11.74
CA GLU A 254 10.54 21.51 11.49
C GLU A 254 9.09 21.12 11.79
N PHE A 255 8.67 19.93 11.38
CA PHE A 255 7.27 19.49 11.45
C PHE A 255 6.98 18.49 12.58
N GLY A 256 8.01 17.87 13.16
CA GLY A 256 7.87 16.88 14.21
C GLY A 256 7.32 17.50 15.49
N THR A 257 6.29 16.88 16.07
CA THR A 257 5.63 17.39 17.28
C THR A 257 6.11 16.73 18.58
N GLY A 258 7.08 15.81 18.50
CA GLY A 258 7.70 15.12 19.64
C GLY A 258 7.10 13.75 19.99
N VAL A 259 7.66 13.11 21.01
CA VAL A 259 7.29 11.75 21.45
C VAL A 259 5.84 11.70 21.93
N GLY A 260 5.12 10.64 21.54
CA GLY A 260 3.73 10.40 21.97
C GLY A 260 2.69 11.33 21.34
N THR A 261 3.11 12.22 20.44
CA THR A 261 2.20 13.11 19.73
C THR A 261 1.64 12.47 18.45
N LYS A 262 0.63 13.11 17.84
CA LYS A 262 0.00 12.66 16.60
C LYS A 262 0.60 13.26 15.33
N GLY A 263 1.72 13.97 15.44
CA GLY A 263 2.37 14.63 14.31
C GLY A 263 1.71 15.95 13.88
N PRO A 264 2.22 16.57 12.81
CA PRO A 264 1.66 17.77 12.19
C PRO A 264 0.28 17.49 11.58
N THR A 265 -0.47 18.55 11.25
CA THR A 265 -1.69 18.42 10.45
C THR A 265 -1.36 18.34 8.97
N LEU A 266 -2.24 17.74 8.17
CA LEU A 266 -2.12 17.78 6.71
C LEU A 266 -2.05 19.23 6.20
N GLN A 267 -2.86 20.14 6.76
CA GLN A 267 -2.85 21.55 6.40
C GLN A 267 -1.45 22.16 6.56
N THR A 268 -0.76 21.89 7.68
CA THR A 268 0.59 22.45 7.90
C THR A 268 1.62 21.96 6.89
N LEU A 269 1.51 20.71 6.42
CA LEU A 269 2.39 20.15 5.40
C LEU A 269 2.10 20.75 4.01
N ILE A 270 0.81 20.89 3.68
CA ILE A 270 0.35 21.45 2.41
C ILE A 270 0.69 22.95 2.31
N ASP A 271 0.43 23.74 3.36
CA ASP A 271 0.71 25.18 3.39
C ASP A 271 2.20 25.49 3.20
N ALA A 272 3.07 24.59 3.65
CA ALA A 272 4.51 24.70 3.50
C ALA A 272 5.05 24.10 2.19
N ASP A 273 4.20 23.50 1.36
CA ASP A 273 4.55 22.68 0.20
C ASP A 273 5.61 21.60 0.53
N LYS A 274 5.51 21.03 1.73
CA LYS A 274 6.38 19.96 2.24
C LYS A 274 5.56 18.69 2.44
N ARG A 275 5.48 17.88 1.38
CA ARG A 275 4.49 16.80 1.23
C ARG A 275 5.09 15.40 1.15
N LEU A 276 6.36 15.22 1.53
CA LEU A 276 6.99 13.91 1.63
C LEU A 276 7.65 13.73 2.99
N LEU A 277 7.19 12.75 3.76
CA LEU A 277 7.85 12.31 4.99
C LEU A 277 8.75 11.11 4.66
N PHE A 278 10.00 11.17 5.09
CA PHE A 278 10.97 10.09 4.92
C PHE A 278 11.36 9.50 6.26
N SER A 279 10.76 8.36 6.60
CA SER A 279 11.09 7.56 7.78
C SER A 279 12.33 6.70 7.51
N TYR A 280 13.18 6.58 8.53
CA TYR A 280 14.46 5.88 8.41
C TYR A 280 14.68 4.97 9.62
N VAL A 281 14.96 3.70 9.38
CA VAL A 281 15.03 2.68 10.44
C VAL A 281 16.25 2.83 11.36
N ASP A 282 17.37 3.33 10.84
CA ASP A 282 18.62 3.41 11.62
C ASP A 282 18.64 4.61 12.57
N ASN A 283 18.45 4.35 13.87
CA ASN A 283 18.43 5.39 14.90
C ASN A 283 19.73 6.21 14.96
N SER A 284 20.90 5.62 14.72
CA SER A 284 22.17 6.34 14.82
C SER A 284 22.35 7.34 13.68
N ILE A 285 21.82 7.00 12.50
CA ILE A 285 21.77 7.87 11.32
C ILE A 285 20.72 8.96 11.50
N VAL A 286 19.52 8.61 12.00
CA VAL A 286 18.46 9.59 12.33
C VAL A 286 18.97 10.63 13.33
N LEU A 287 19.69 10.21 14.39
CA LEU A 287 20.25 11.15 15.38
C LEU A 287 21.25 12.16 14.78
N GLN A 288 21.92 11.80 13.68
CA GLN A 288 22.88 12.66 12.98
C GLN A 288 22.22 13.49 11.87
N ASN A 289 20.97 13.19 11.50
CA ASN A 289 20.24 13.81 10.39
C ASN A 289 18.84 14.21 10.86
N SER A 290 18.74 15.39 11.48
CA SER A 290 17.52 15.84 12.16
C SER A 290 16.29 16.05 11.25
N TRP A 291 16.47 16.06 9.93
CA TRP A 291 15.39 16.11 8.95
C TRP A 291 14.70 14.75 8.74
N LEU A 292 15.35 13.64 9.09
CA LEU A 292 14.77 12.30 8.96
C LEU A 292 13.69 12.07 10.00
N TRP A 293 12.59 11.46 9.57
CA TRP A 293 11.57 11.00 10.50
C TRP A 293 12.07 9.74 11.21
N PRO A 294 11.75 9.58 12.51
CA PRO A 294 12.16 8.41 13.26
C PRO A 294 11.53 7.14 12.67
N ILE A 295 12.07 6.00 13.09
CA ILE A 295 11.58 4.68 12.73
C ILE A 295 10.05 4.60 12.82
N LEU A 296 9.44 4.15 11.73
CA LEU A 296 8.01 3.89 11.66
C LEU A 296 7.79 2.42 12.07
N PRO A 297 7.14 2.14 13.20
CA PRO A 297 6.95 0.77 13.66
C PRO A 297 6.11 -0.05 12.67
N HIS A 298 6.65 -1.20 12.27
CA HIS A 298 5.88 -2.25 11.59
C HIS A 298 5.28 -3.20 12.63
N LEU A 299 3.96 -3.27 12.65
CA LEU A 299 3.23 -4.29 13.41
C LEU A 299 3.22 -5.55 12.55
N TRP A 300 4.19 -6.43 12.76
CA TRP A 300 4.40 -7.62 11.93
C TRP A 300 4.30 -8.89 12.77
N ALA A 301 3.33 -9.74 12.42
CA ALA A 301 3.07 -10.99 13.12
C ALA A 301 4.12 -12.08 12.85
N ASN A 302 4.85 -11.98 11.73
CA ASN A 302 5.84 -12.96 11.28
C ASN A 302 5.33 -14.42 11.34
N THR A 303 4.18 -14.68 10.73
CA THR A 303 3.51 -15.98 10.71
C THR A 303 2.99 -16.31 9.31
N ASN A 304 2.92 -17.60 8.97
CA ASN A 304 2.26 -18.08 7.76
C ASN A 304 0.76 -18.36 7.98
N SER A 305 0.23 -18.15 9.18
CA SER A 305 -1.17 -18.41 9.54
C SER A 305 -2.02 -17.14 9.48
N PRO A 306 -3.06 -17.07 8.61
CA PRO A 306 -4.01 -15.95 8.59
C PRO A 306 -4.66 -15.72 9.96
N THR A 307 -5.01 -16.78 10.69
CA THR A 307 -5.63 -16.67 12.01
C THR A 307 -4.72 -15.98 13.02
N GLU A 308 -3.45 -16.40 13.09
CA GLU A 308 -2.47 -15.79 14.00
C GLU A 308 -2.16 -14.34 13.59
N LEU A 309 -2.07 -14.07 12.28
CA LEU A 309 -1.90 -12.73 11.74
C LEU A 309 -2.99 -11.79 12.26
N PHE A 310 -4.27 -12.15 12.11
CA PHE A 310 -5.37 -11.31 12.55
C PHE A 310 -5.44 -11.18 14.08
N GLN A 311 -5.19 -12.26 14.83
CA GLN A 311 -5.14 -12.20 16.29
C GLN A 311 -4.08 -11.21 16.79
N TYR A 312 -2.89 -11.24 16.18
CA TYR A 312 -1.81 -10.30 16.49
C TYR A 312 -2.19 -8.86 16.13
N LEU A 313 -2.62 -8.61 14.88
CA LEU A 313 -2.92 -7.26 14.40
C LEU A 313 -4.09 -6.62 15.16
N ASP A 314 -5.09 -7.42 15.54
CA ASP A 314 -6.22 -6.98 16.36
C ASP A 314 -5.78 -6.38 17.70
N GLY A 315 -4.76 -6.96 18.33
CA GLY A 315 -4.18 -6.44 19.57
C GLY A 315 -3.19 -5.30 19.32
N ALA A 316 -2.30 -5.47 18.35
CA ALA A 316 -1.21 -4.54 18.07
C ALA A 316 -1.73 -3.16 17.60
N ILE A 317 -2.75 -3.13 16.73
CA ILE A 317 -3.39 -1.88 16.28
C ILE A 317 -4.09 -1.18 17.44
N ALA A 318 -4.80 -1.91 18.28
CA ALA A 318 -5.51 -1.36 19.43
C ALA A 318 -4.57 -0.72 20.46
N ALA A 319 -3.35 -1.24 20.58
CA ALA A 319 -2.32 -0.75 21.48
C ALA A 319 -1.43 0.35 20.87
N SER A 320 -1.62 0.73 19.60
CA SER A 320 -0.73 1.64 18.87
C SER A 320 -1.34 3.04 18.61
N PRO A 321 -0.51 4.10 18.49
CA PRO A 321 0.92 4.10 18.79
C PRO A 321 1.16 3.99 20.30
N GLN A 322 2.33 3.48 20.71
CA GLN A 322 2.71 3.47 22.11
C GLN A 322 2.90 4.92 22.63
N PRO A 323 2.62 5.24 23.90
CA PRO A 323 2.83 6.59 24.44
C PRO A 323 4.27 7.11 24.32
N THR A 324 5.24 6.19 24.26
CA THR A 324 6.67 6.48 24.09
C THR A 324 7.14 6.41 22.63
N ALA A 325 6.22 6.21 21.68
CA ALA A 325 6.56 6.15 20.26
C ALA A 325 7.14 7.48 19.80
N ARG A 326 8.30 7.41 19.14
CA ARG A 326 8.95 8.57 18.51
C ARG A 326 8.26 8.95 17.20
N SER A 327 7.78 7.96 16.45
CA SER A 327 6.95 8.19 15.28
C SER A 327 5.48 8.30 15.67
N PRO A 328 4.73 9.27 15.14
CA PRO A 328 3.28 9.34 15.30
C PRO A 328 2.54 8.29 14.46
N LEU A 329 3.25 7.63 13.55
CA LEU A 329 2.72 6.68 12.58
C LEU A 329 3.11 5.25 12.96
N PHE A 330 2.32 4.29 12.48
CA PHE A 330 2.64 2.86 12.53
C PHE A 330 1.95 2.15 11.37
N SER A 331 2.58 1.10 10.87
CA SER A 331 2.06 0.30 9.75
C SER A 331 1.70 -1.10 10.22
N ALA A 332 0.44 -1.46 10.08
CA ALA A 332 0.00 -2.85 10.19
C ALA A 332 0.44 -3.60 8.94
N MET A 333 1.32 -4.58 9.12
CA MET A 333 1.83 -5.42 8.04
C MET A 333 0.89 -6.60 7.86
N ALA A 334 -0.12 -6.41 7.02
CA ALA A 334 -1.24 -7.32 6.82
C ALA A 334 -0.97 -8.36 5.72
N GLN A 335 0.18 -9.01 5.82
CA GLN A 335 0.60 -10.12 4.98
C GLN A 335 1.09 -11.29 5.86
N THR A 336 0.91 -12.52 5.38
CA THR A 336 1.56 -13.69 5.99
C THR A 336 2.98 -13.86 5.44
N THR A 337 3.88 -14.40 6.27
CA THR A 337 5.28 -14.66 5.92
C THR A 337 5.46 -16.16 5.66
N PRO A 338 5.80 -16.60 4.42
CA PRO A 338 6.14 -18.00 4.17
C PRO A 338 7.29 -18.48 5.06
N SER A 339 7.23 -19.71 5.56
CA SER A 339 8.35 -20.29 6.29
C SER A 339 9.50 -20.66 5.35
N VAL A 340 10.70 -20.88 5.90
CA VAL A 340 11.86 -21.36 5.13
C VAL A 340 11.55 -22.66 4.39
N LEU A 341 10.75 -23.55 4.99
CA LEU A 341 10.35 -24.81 4.37
C LEU A 341 9.35 -24.60 3.23
N ASP A 342 8.45 -23.63 3.35
CA ASP A 342 7.49 -23.29 2.30
C ASP A 342 8.23 -22.81 1.04
N ILE A 343 9.25 -21.98 1.23
CA ILE A 343 10.12 -21.50 0.15
C ILE A 343 10.95 -22.66 -0.43
N LEU A 344 11.60 -23.46 0.41
CA LEU A 344 12.48 -24.55 -0.03
C LEU A 344 11.73 -25.61 -0.86
N PHE A 345 10.49 -25.90 -0.48
CA PHE A 345 9.65 -26.91 -1.13
C PHE A 345 8.65 -26.33 -2.14
N LEU A 346 8.72 -25.02 -2.43
CA LEU A 346 7.80 -24.29 -3.32
C LEU A 346 6.32 -24.57 -2.98
N ARG A 347 5.97 -24.51 -1.70
CA ARG A 347 4.61 -24.69 -1.21
C ARG A 347 3.91 -23.32 -1.19
N GLY A 348 2.94 -23.16 -2.08
CA GLY A 348 2.16 -21.94 -2.22
C GLY A 348 2.92 -20.80 -2.92
N SER A 349 2.46 -19.58 -2.70
CA SER A 349 3.05 -18.35 -3.23
C SER A 349 2.65 -17.14 -2.37
N LEU A 350 3.37 -16.02 -2.50
CA LEU A 350 2.96 -14.76 -1.86
C LEU A 350 1.60 -14.28 -2.37
N ARG A 351 1.23 -14.64 -3.61
CA ARG A 351 -0.09 -14.35 -4.19
C ARG A 351 -1.20 -15.09 -3.46
N GLU A 352 -1.06 -16.40 -3.29
CA GLU A 352 -2.04 -17.24 -2.58
C GLU A 352 -2.18 -16.78 -1.13
N ASN A 353 -1.05 -16.52 -0.48
CA ASN A 353 -1.00 -15.97 0.87
C ASN A 353 -1.76 -14.63 1.00
N ALA A 354 -1.64 -13.75 0.00
CA ALA A 354 -2.35 -12.48 -0.02
C ALA A 354 -3.86 -12.68 -0.25
N ASP A 355 -4.27 -13.60 -1.12
CA ASP A 355 -5.68 -13.92 -1.37
C ASP A 355 -6.40 -14.44 -0.09
N ASP A 356 -5.70 -15.25 0.71
CA ASP A 356 -6.19 -15.77 1.98
C ASP A 356 -6.46 -14.69 3.05
N VAL A 357 -5.86 -13.50 2.91
CA VAL A 357 -5.94 -12.42 3.92
C VAL A 357 -6.66 -11.16 3.43
N ASN A 358 -6.55 -10.81 2.15
CA ASN A 358 -6.90 -9.47 1.65
C ASN A 358 -8.38 -9.09 1.87
N ARG A 359 -9.30 -10.05 1.72
CA ARG A 359 -10.74 -9.84 1.99
C ARG A 359 -10.98 -9.55 3.47
N ASN A 360 -10.36 -10.36 4.32
CA ASN A 360 -10.46 -10.24 5.78
C ASN A 360 -9.80 -8.96 6.29
N VAL A 361 -8.74 -8.48 5.63
CA VAL A 361 -8.15 -7.16 5.88
C VAL A 361 -9.16 -6.05 5.63
N SER A 362 -9.89 -6.11 4.50
CA SER A 362 -10.96 -5.15 4.18
C SER A 362 -12.05 -5.18 5.26
N ALA A 363 -12.54 -6.38 5.61
CA ALA A 363 -13.56 -6.54 6.65
C ALA A 363 -13.10 -6.03 8.03
N ARG A 364 -11.84 -6.30 8.41
CA ARG A 364 -11.26 -5.82 9.68
C ARG A 364 -11.06 -4.31 9.69
N LEU A 365 -10.63 -3.71 8.57
CA LEU A 365 -10.50 -2.26 8.44
C LEU A 365 -11.86 -1.55 8.49
N ALA A 366 -12.88 -2.11 7.83
CA ALA A 366 -14.23 -1.58 7.85
C ALA A 366 -14.88 -1.62 9.25
N SER A 367 -14.46 -2.57 10.10
CA SER A 367 -15.02 -2.81 11.43
C SER A 367 -14.01 -2.55 12.57
N ARG A 368 -13.27 -3.57 13.01
CA ARG A 368 -12.47 -3.60 14.24
C ARG A 368 -11.32 -2.58 14.24
N TRP A 369 -10.64 -2.39 13.12
CA TRP A 369 -9.49 -1.49 13.02
C TRP A 369 -9.90 -0.05 12.68
N ARG A 370 -11.16 0.17 12.30
CA ARG A 370 -11.68 1.43 11.77
C ARG A 370 -11.30 2.67 12.57
N THR A 371 -11.33 2.58 13.90
CA THR A 371 -11.10 3.73 14.80
C THR A 371 -9.64 3.93 15.20
N ARG A 372 -8.78 2.92 15.00
CA ARG A 372 -7.41 2.92 15.53
C ARG A 372 -6.33 2.77 14.47
N ALA A 373 -6.61 2.14 13.33
CA ALA A 373 -5.64 1.95 12.25
C ALA A 373 -5.03 3.28 11.80
N ASN A 374 -3.72 3.30 11.60
CA ASN A 374 -3.04 4.39 10.94
C ASN A 374 -2.68 4.01 9.51
N ILE A 375 -1.68 3.16 9.30
CA ILE A 375 -1.36 2.62 7.97
C ILE A 375 -1.70 1.13 7.94
N ILE A 376 -2.38 0.67 6.88
CA ILE A 376 -2.57 -0.75 6.58
C ILE A 376 -1.79 -1.07 5.32
N SER A 377 -0.72 -1.85 5.47
CA SER A 377 0.13 -2.29 4.36
C SER A 377 -0.20 -3.71 3.94
N THR A 378 -0.41 -3.92 2.65
CA THR A 378 -0.80 -5.23 2.10
C THR A 378 0.10 -5.65 0.95
N ASP A 379 0.11 -6.95 0.67
CA ASP A 379 0.60 -7.50 -0.59
C ASP A 379 -0.56 -7.51 -1.60
N PHE A 380 -0.26 -7.10 -2.83
CA PHE A 380 -1.18 -7.06 -3.96
C PHE A 380 -2.46 -6.29 -3.64
N PHE A 381 -2.28 -4.99 -3.37
CA PHE A 381 -3.33 -4.10 -2.84
C PHE A 381 -4.65 -4.08 -3.64
N LEU A 382 -4.66 -4.47 -4.92
CA LEU A 382 -5.88 -4.59 -5.72
C LEU A 382 -6.80 -5.74 -5.27
N GLY A 383 -6.30 -6.68 -4.48
CA GLY A 383 -7.11 -7.76 -3.90
C GLY A 383 -7.94 -7.33 -2.68
N ASN A 384 -7.87 -6.07 -2.26
CA ASN A 384 -8.57 -5.55 -1.08
C ASN A 384 -9.08 -4.12 -1.32
N ASP A 385 -9.88 -3.60 -0.38
CA ASP A 385 -10.51 -2.28 -0.47
C ASP A 385 -9.86 -1.24 0.48
N VAL A 386 -8.58 -1.43 0.83
CA VAL A 386 -7.94 -0.59 1.85
C VAL A 386 -7.82 0.88 1.44
N VAL A 387 -7.78 1.19 0.14
CA VAL A 387 -7.75 2.57 -0.37
C VAL A 387 -9.06 3.29 -0.07
N ASP A 388 -10.18 2.78 -0.58
CA ASP A 388 -11.50 3.40 -0.40
C ASP A 388 -11.87 3.50 1.09
N LEU A 389 -11.62 2.42 1.84
CA LEU A 389 -11.86 2.38 3.28
C LEU A 389 -11.00 3.43 4.02
N SER A 390 -9.72 3.59 3.67
CA SER A 390 -8.85 4.57 4.30
C SER A 390 -9.30 6.01 4.06
N ILE A 391 -9.76 6.32 2.83
CA ILE A 391 -10.29 7.62 2.46
C ILE A 391 -11.56 7.92 3.25
N MET A 392 -12.52 6.98 3.24
CA MET A 392 -13.77 7.10 4.00
C MET A 392 -13.51 7.29 5.50
N ILE A 393 -12.63 6.49 6.09
CA ILE A 393 -12.29 6.55 7.51
C ILE A 393 -11.62 7.88 7.85
N SER A 394 -10.73 8.39 7.00
CA SER A 394 -10.12 9.71 7.21
C SER A 394 -11.17 10.82 7.19
N VAL A 395 -12.11 10.81 6.24
CA VAL A 395 -13.22 11.77 6.21
C VAL A 395 -14.10 11.65 7.46
N GLU A 396 -14.42 10.43 7.90
CA GLU A 396 -15.19 10.18 9.12
C GLU A 396 -14.49 10.74 10.36
N ARG A 397 -13.19 10.45 10.53
CA ARG A 397 -12.42 10.95 11.67
C ARG A 397 -12.35 12.46 11.68
N ALA A 398 -12.19 13.09 10.51
CA ALA A 398 -12.17 14.53 10.38
C ALA A 398 -13.49 15.19 10.78
N SER A 399 -14.64 14.54 10.53
CA SER A 399 -15.95 15.06 10.92
C SER A 399 -16.18 15.15 12.44
N ARG A 400 -15.26 14.61 13.24
CA ARG A 400 -15.28 14.61 14.71
C ARG A 400 -14.36 15.67 15.33
N LEU A 401 -13.60 16.40 14.52
CA LEU A 401 -12.81 17.57 14.94
C LEU A 401 -13.69 18.82 14.97
#